data_AF-A0A842X0M3-F1
#
_entry.id   AF-A0A842X0M3-F1
#
_cell.length_a   1.000
_cell.length_b   1.000
_cell.length_c   1.000
_cell.angle_alpha   90.00
_cell.angle_beta   90.00
_cell.angle_gamma   90.00
#
_symmetry.space_group_name_H-M   'P 1'
#
loop_
_entity.id
_entity.type
_entity.pdbx_description
1 polymer ?
#
loop_
_entity_poly.entity_id
_entity_poly.type
_entity_poly.pdbx_seq_one_letter_code
_entity_poly.pdbx_strand_id
1 'polypeptide(L)'
;MARPRDKADQKKIALERIRILFDQAGELAADGDYDSATSRVRQAHIIGLRCNVRMPRELKMRYCRRCKSYLASNNSRKRLNSREKRLEVKCLRCGYVSYLPYAREKNPNR
;
A
#
# COMPACT_ATOMS: atom_id res chain seq x y z
N MET A 1 -13.43 -29.42 -2.76
CA MET A 1 -12.66 -28.35 -3.45
C MET A 1 -13.60 -27.17 -3.70
N ALA A 2 -13.23 -25.94 -3.34
CA ALA A 2 -14.09 -24.76 -3.56
C ALA A 2 -14.28 -24.47 -5.07
N ARG A 3 -15.50 -24.10 -5.49
CA ARG A 3 -15.81 -23.82 -6.89
C ARG A 3 -15.08 -22.55 -7.36
N PRO A 4 -14.82 -22.37 -8.67
CA PRO A 4 -14.14 -21.19 -9.18
C PRO A 4 -14.81 -19.86 -8.80
N ARG A 5 -16.14 -19.83 -8.71
CA ARG A 5 -16.95 -18.67 -8.30
C ARG A 5 -16.69 -18.27 -6.84
N ASP A 6 -16.65 -19.24 -5.93
CA ASP A 6 -16.35 -19.02 -4.51
C ASP A 6 -14.97 -18.35 -4.32
N LYS A 7 -13.98 -18.71 -5.15
CA LYS A 7 -12.64 -18.11 -5.10
C LYS A 7 -12.63 -16.66 -5.59
N ALA A 8 -13.46 -16.32 -6.57
CA ALA A 8 -13.57 -14.95 -7.06
C ALA A 8 -14.26 -14.04 -6.02
N ASP A 9 -15.33 -14.53 -5.40
CA ASP A 9 -16.04 -13.82 -4.32
C ASP A 9 -15.13 -13.62 -3.10
N GLN A 10 -14.36 -14.64 -2.71
CA GLN A 10 -13.35 -14.52 -1.64
C GLN A 10 -12.30 -13.44 -1.94
N LYS A 11 -11.83 -13.33 -3.19
CA LYS A 11 -10.87 -12.28 -3.59
C LYS A 11 -11.49 -10.89 -3.54
N LYS A 12 -12.76 -10.75 -3.92
CA LYS A 12 -13.50 -9.48 -3.85
C LYS A 12 -13.64 -9.02 -2.41
N ILE A 13 -14.12 -9.90 -1.52
CA ILE A 13 -14.25 -9.61 -0.09
C ILE A 13 -12.89 -9.28 0.53
N ALA A 14 -11.83 -10.00 0.15
CA ALA A 14 -10.48 -9.72 0.62
C ALA A 14 -9.98 -8.33 0.17
N LEU A 15 -10.26 -7.90 -1.06
CA LEU A 15 -9.93 -6.56 -1.55
C LEU A 15 -10.67 -5.48 -0.76
N GLU A 16 -11.96 -5.66 -0.52
CA GLU A 16 -12.77 -4.73 0.29
C GLU A 16 -12.21 -4.63 1.70
N ARG A 17 -11.90 -5.76 2.33
CA ARG A 17 -11.33 -5.80 3.68
C ARG A 17 -9.95 -5.14 3.76
N ILE A 18 -9.11 -5.35 2.74
CA ILE A 18 -7.81 -4.66 2.65
C ILE A 18 -8.02 -3.14 2.58
N ARG A 19 -8.95 -2.65 1.76
CA ARG A 19 -9.24 -1.22 1.65
C ARG A 19 -9.68 -0.62 2.99
N ILE A 20 -10.62 -1.26 3.67
CA ILE A 20 -11.11 -0.81 4.99
C ILE A 20 -9.96 -0.76 6.01
N LEU A 21 -9.11 -1.79 6.06
CA LEU A 21 -7.96 -1.81 6.98
C LEU A 21 -6.97 -0.67 6.70
N PHE A 22 -6.75 -0.33 5.43
CA PHE A 22 -5.87 0.78 5.06
C PHE A 22 -6.48 2.15 5.35
N ASP A 23 -7.80 2.27 5.28
CA ASP A 23 -8.52 3.49 5.62
C ASP A 23 -8.41 3.76 7.14
N GLN A 24 -8.74 2.75 7.95
CA GLN A 24 -8.55 2.78 9.42
C GLN A 24 -7.09 3.04 9.82
N ALA A 25 -6.13 2.48 9.07
CA ALA A 25 -4.71 2.77 9.30
C ALA A 25 -4.36 4.24 9.01
N GLY A 26 -5.06 4.87 8.06
CA GLY A 26 -4.92 6.28 7.75
C GLY A 26 -5.47 7.18 8.87
N GLU A 27 -6.65 6.84 9.38
CA GLU A 27 -7.28 7.52 10.53
C GLU A 27 -6.36 7.46 11.76
N LEU A 28 -5.96 6.25 12.18
CA LEU A 28 -5.06 6.06 13.33
C LEU A 28 -3.72 6.78 13.17
N ALA A 29 -3.17 6.82 11.95
CA ALA A 29 -1.94 7.55 11.69
C ALA A 29 -2.13 9.08 11.74
N ALA A 30 -3.34 9.59 11.52
CA ALA A 30 -3.69 10.99 11.69
C ALA A 30 -3.82 11.35 13.18
N ASP A 31 -4.36 10.44 14.01
CA ASP A 31 -4.41 10.58 15.47
C ASP A 31 -3.04 10.42 16.16
N GLY A 32 -2.02 9.92 15.43
CA GLY A 32 -0.65 9.75 15.94
C GLY A 32 -0.31 8.32 16.37
N ASP A 33 -1.28 7.40 16.32
CA ASP A 33 -1.14 5.98 16.66
C ASP A 33 -0.51 5.15 15.52
N TYR A 34 0.77 5.40 15.24
CA TYR A 34 1.49 4.74 14.14
C TYR A 34 1.71 3.23 14.32
N ASP A 35 1.78 2.75 15.56
CA ASP A 35 1.94 1.32 15.83
C ASP A 35 0.67 0.55 15.47
N SER A 36 -0.48 1.05 15.92
CA SER A 36 -1.81 0.54 15.56
C SER A 36 -2.05 0.58 14.04
N ALA A 37 -1.67 1.68 13.37
CA ALA A 37 -1.71 1.77 11.91
C ALA A 37 -0.83 0.70 11.24
N THR A 38 0.38 0.48 11.76
CA THR A 38 1.30 -0.56 11.26
C THR A 38 0.72 -1.96 11.45
N SER A 39 0.08 -2.23 12.59
CA SER A 39 -0.58 -3.51 12.86
C SER A 39 -1.69 -3.79 11.84
N ARG A 40 -2.53 -2.79 11.53
CA ARG A 40 -3.56 -2.92 10.49
C ARG A 40 -3.00 -3.19 9.10
N VAL A 41 -1.92 -2.52 8.71
CA VAL A 41 -1.23 -2.79 7.44
C VAL A 41 -0.69 -4.22 7.39
N ARG A 42 -0.10 -4.72 8.49
CA ARG A 42 0.38 -6.11 8.57
C ARG A 42 -0.77 -7.10 8.39
N GLN A 43 -1.91 -6.86 9.04
CA GLN A 43 -3.10 -7.69 8.88
C GLN A 43 -3.60 -7.67 7.43
N ALA A 44 -3.67 -6.51 6.79
CA ALA A 44 -4.05 -6.39 5.38
C ALA A 44 -3.08 -7.16 4.46
N HIS A 45 -1.78 -7.13 4.75
CA HIS A 45 -0.78 -7.89 4.01
C HIS A 45 -0.97 -9.41 4.16
N ILE A 46 -1.23 -9.91 5.38
CA ILE A 46 -1.51 -11.33 5.64
C ILE A 46 -2.74 -11.80 4.85
N ILE A 47 -3.81 -11.00 4.83
CA ILE A 47 -5.01 -11.28 4.04
C ILE A 47 -4.67 -11.34 2.54
N GLY A 48 -3.91 -10.36 2.04
CA GLY A 48 -3.48 -10.32 0.64
C GLY A 48 -2.68 -11.57 0.23
N LEU A 49 -1.77 -12.04 1.09
CA LEU A 49 -1.03 -13.28 0.86
C LEU A 49 -1.96 -14.50 0.86
N ARG A 50 -2.82 -14.64 1.88
CA ARG A 50 -3.71 -15.79 2.05
C ARG A 50 -4.70 -15.94 0.90
N CYS A 51 -5.26 -14.82 0.42
CA CYS A 51 -6.25 -14.82 -0.67
C CYS A 51 -5.60 -14.70 -2.06
N ASN A 52 -4.26 -14.64 -2.13
CA ASN A 52 -3.49 -14.38 -3.36
C ASN A 52 -4.03 -13.18 -4.15
N VAL A 53 -4.25 -12.08 -3.44
CA VAL A 53 -4.78 -10.82 -3.97
C VAL A 53 -3.64 -9.84 -4.16
N ARG A 54 -3.56 -9.29 -5.38
CA ARG A 54 -2.61 -8.22 -5.68
C ARG A 54 -3.06 -6.93 -4.99
N MET A 55 -2.19 -6.37 -4.15
CA MET A 55 -2.42 -5.06 -3.55
C MET A 55 -2.71 -4.00 -4.63
N PRO A 56 -3.78 -3.20 -4.50
CA PRO A 56 -4.12 -2.17 -5.48
C PRO A 56 -3.03 -1.08 -5.55
N ARG A 57 -2.91 -0.44 -6.72
CA ARG A 57 -1.82 0.51 -7.03
C ARG A 57 -1.77 1.67 -6.04
N GLU A 58 -2.92 2.16 -5.63
CA GLU A 58 -3.09 3.28 -4.67
C GLU A 58 -2.48 2.95 -3.30
N LEU A 59 -2.70 1.73 -2.82
CA LEU A 59 -2.24 1.30 -1.50
C LEU A 59 -0.76 0.93 -1.49
N LYS A 60 -0.19 0.51 -2.63
CA LYS A 60 1.24 0.13 -2.75
C LYS A 60 2.23 1.23 -2.34
N MET A 61 1.80 2.49 -2.30
CA MET A 61 2.63 3.63 -1.90
C MET A 61 2.33 4.12 -0.48
N ARG A 62 1.28 3.61 0.17
CA ARG A 62 0.90 3.96 1.55
C ARG A 62 1.61 3.12 2.60
N TYR A 63 2.36 2.09 2.22
CA TYR A 63 3.14 1.27 3.16
C TYR A 63 4.52 0.90 2.62
N CYS A 64 5.43 0.56 3.53
CA CYS A 64 6.74 0.05 3.17
C CYS A 64 6.69 -1.44 2.80
N ARG A 65 7.15 -1.81 1.60
CA ARG A 65 7.20 -3.22 1.18
C ARG A 65 8.12 -4.10 2.03
N ARG A 66 9.13 -3.51 2.68
CA ARG A 66 10.12 -4.25 3.49
C ARG A 66 9.64 -4.47 4.92
N CYS A 67 9.39 -3.40 5.68
CA CYS A 67 9.00 -3.48 7.09
C CYS A 67 7.49 -3.51 7.33
N LYS A 68 6.66 -3.31 6.30
CA LYS A 68 5.19 -3.27 6.37
C LYS A 68 4.64 -2.20 7.32
N SER A 69 5.42 -1.16 7.60
CA SER A 69 4.93 0.01 8.33
C SER A 69 4.07 0.90 7.43
N TYR A 70 3.06 1.52 8.01
CA TYR A 70 2.30 2.58 7.34
C TYR A 70 3.21 3.79 7.05
N LEU A 71 3.12 4.36 5.85
CA LEU A 71 3.92 5.51 5.44
C LEU A 71 3.11 6.80 5.59
N ALA A 72 3.30 7.47 6.72
CA ALA A 72 2.80 8.81 6.99
C ALA A 72 3.84 9.86 6.57
N SER A 73 3.45 11.14 6.55
CA SER A 73 4.36 12.26 6.24
C SER A 73 5.58 12.32 7.17
N ASN A 74 5.43 11.84 8.41
CA ASN A 74 6.47 11.94 9.44
C ASN A 74 7.53 10.84 9.32
N ASN A 75 7.15 9.66 8.82
CA ASN A 75 8.01 8.48 8.77
C ASN A 75 8.45 8.11 7.33
N SER A 76 8.09 8.94 6.35
CA SER A 76 8.41 8.74 4.95
C SER A 76 8.89 10.04 4.31
N ARG A 77 9.87 9.93 3.42
CA ARG A 77 10.35 11.05 2.61
C ARG A 77 9.95 10.81 1.17
N LYS A 78 9.04 11.62 0.64
CA LYS A 78 8.61 11.60 -0.75
C LYS A 78 9.38 12.65 -1.54
N ARG A 79 10.04 12.25 -2.63
CA ARG A 79 10.80 13.14 -3.53
C ARG A 79 10.35 12.93 -4.96
N LEU A 80 10.12 14.02 -5.67
CA LEU A 80 9.86 13.99 -7.10
C LEU A 80 11.19 14.12 -7.84
N ASN A 81 11.55 13.11 -8.64
CA ASN A 81 12.73 13.17 -9.49
C ASN A 81 12.30 13.45 -10.94
N SER A 82 12.41 14.72 -11.34
CA SER A 82 12.03 15.20 -12.67
C SER A 82 12.87 14.64 -13.81
N ARG A 83 14.13 14.27 -13.54
CA ARG A 83 15.04 13.72 -14.56
C ARG A 83 14.61 12.30 -14.95
N GLU A 84 14.32 11.47 -13.96
CA GLU A 84 13.90 10.07 -14.18
C GLU A 84 12.38 9.90 -14.25
N LYS A 85 11.62 11.00 -14.18
CA LYS A 85 10.14 11.03 -14.22
C LYS A 85 9.49 10.03 -13.24
N ARG A 86 10.05 9.95 -12.03
CA ARG A 86 9.62 9.03 -10.98
C ARG A 86 9.44 9.70 -9.62
N LEU A 87 8.48 9.21 -8.86
CA LEU A 87 8.29 9.53 -7.45
C LEU A 87 9.09 8.51 -6.62
N GLU A 88 9.98 9.02 -5.78
CA GLU A 88 10.81 8.25 -4.86
C GLU A 88 10.23 8.38 -3.45
N VAL A 89 9.86 7.26 -2.84
CA VAL A 89 9.32 7.22 -1.48
C VAL A 89 10.24 6.40 -0.60
N LYS A 90 11.02 7.10 0.22
CA LYS A 90 11.95 6.50 1.18
C LYS A 90 11.25 6.30 2.52
N CYS A 91 11.31 5.08 3.05
CA CYS A 91 10.91 4.79 4.42
C CYS A 91 12.04 5.20 5.37
N LEU A 92 11.75 6.06 6.36
CA LEU A 92 12.73 6.50 7.34
C LEU A 92 13.01 5.44 8.42
N ARG A 93 12.13 4.45 8.57
CA ARG A 93 12.29 3.36 9.57
C ARG A 93 13.28 2.27 9.14
N CYS A 94 13.33 1.93 7.85
CA CYS A 94 14.18 0.84 7.33
C CYS A 94 15.07 1.23 6.14
N GLY A 95 14.98 2.48 5.66
CA GLY A 95 15.77 2.98 4.54
C GLY A 95 15.33 2.53 3.15
N TYR A 96 14.35 1.60 3.03
CA TYR A 96 13.88 1.11 1.73
C TYR A 96 13.24 2.23 0.90
N VAL A 97 13.59 2.27 -0.39
CA VAL A 97 13.07 3.24 -1.36
C VAL A 97 12.15 2.56 -2.34
N SER A 98 10.90 3.02 -2.41
CA SER A 98 9.93 2.63 -3.43
C SER A 98 9.91 3.65 -4.56
N TYR A 99 9.78 3.18 -5.79
CA TYR A 99 9.69 4.01 -6.98
C TYR A 99 8.32 3.87 -7.63
N LEU A 100 7.72 4.99 -8.01
CA LEU A 100 6.52 5.04 -8.84
C LEU A 100 6.78 5.94 -10.05
N PRO A 101 6.85 5.39 -11.28
CA PRO A 101 6.96 6.23 -12.46
C PRO A 101 5.66 7.01 -12.67
N TYR A 102 5.76 8.31 -12.94
CA TYR A 102 4.62 9.18 -13.29
C TYR A 102 4.65 9.57 -14.78
N ALA A 103 5.54 8.98 -15.57
CA ALA A 103 5.65 9.23 -17.01
C ALA A 103 4.35 8.97 -17.79
N ARG A 104 3.49 8.06 -17.31
CA ARG A 104 2.18 7.75 -17.92
C ARG A 104 1.14 8.85 -17.74
N GLU A 105 1.22 9.64 -16.65
CA GLU A 105 0.25 10.73 -16.40
C GLU A 105 0.47 11.93 -17.34
N LYS A 106 1.68 12.08 -17.90
CA LYS A 106 1.99 13.12 -18.89
C LYS A 106 1.62 12.75 -20.33
N ASN A 107 1.30 11.49 -20.62
CA ASN A 107 0.88 11.05 -21.95
C ASN A 107 -0.15 9.92 -21.82
N PRO A 108 -1.46 10.23 -21.77
CA PRO A 108 -2.50 9.22 -21.64
C PRO A 108 -2.64 8.30 -22.88
N ASN A 109 -1.97 8.64 -23.99
CA ASN A 109 -2.01 7.95 -25.29
C ASN A 109 -0.83 6.99 -25.55
N ARG A 110 -0.09 6.53 -24.53
CA ARG A 110 1.05 5.60 -24.72
C ARG A 110 1.02 4.39 -23.78
#